data_AF-A0A1M6U2M1-F1
#
_entry.id   AF-A0A1M6U2M1-F1
#
_cell.length_a   1.000
_cell.length_b   1.000
_cell.length_c   1.000
_cell.angle_alpha   90.00
_cell.angle_beta   90.00
_cell.angle_gamma   90.00
#
_symmetry.space_group_name_H-M   'P 1'
#
loop_
_entity.id
_entity.type
_entity.pdbx_description
1 polymer ?
#
loop_
_entity_poly.entity_id
_entity_poly.type
_entity_poly.pdbx_seq_one_letter_code
_entity_poly.pdbx_strand_id
1 'polypeptide(L)'
;MYQIQPVDLSENFKIIHDKKKYSLLFCIGKSIQFTSKRECFDFIGKLSQFFSETLAICEMTHQTINTYSFHIKPLSKSNSDLYNQYHENSKRIFDYIKELKFYQTDKTKLSNVYFKFTHLIGLILDNCEILNKKNKNCVLAYYAIMQKLSNAFYHTTDNAEYFYRNQSLTLIK
;
A
#
# COMPACT_ATOMS: atom_id res chain seq x y z
N MET A 1 5.17 -12.30 14.39
CA MET A 1 5.52 -12.31 12.94
C MET A 1 4.39 -11.60 12.22
N TYR A 2 4.64 -10.40 11.68
CA TYR A 2 3.62 -9.49 11.12
C TYR A 2 3.19 -9.95 9.74
N GLN A 3 2.24 -10.87 9.64
CA GLN A 3 1.79 -11.39 8.34
C GLN A 3 0.35 -10.93 8.11
N ILE A 4 0.13 -9.98 7.20
CA ILE A 4 -1.22 -9.66 6.72
C ILE A 4 -1.75 -10.92 6.05
N GLN A 5 -2.97 -11.37 6.36
CA GLN A 5 -3.53 -12.58 5.77
C GLN A 5 -4.52 -12.21 4.67
N PRO A 6 -4.07 -11.87 3.43
CA PRO A 6 -4.98 -11.73 2.32
C PRO A 6 -5.64 -13.09 2.10
N VAL A 7 -6.96 -13.14 2.17
CA VAL A 7 -7.67 -14.39 1.96
C VAL A 7 -8.38 -14.42 0.62
N ASP A 8 -8.12 -15.55 -0.02
CA ASP A 8 -8.74 -16.13 -1.19
C ASP A 8 -10.27 -16.19 -1.02
N LEU A 9 -10.99 -15.35 -1.79
CA LEU A 9 -12.42 -15.52 -1.98
C LEU A 9 -12.62 -16.46 -3.16
N SER A 10 -12.86 -17.71 -2.83
CA SER A 10 -13.29 -18.78 -3.72
C SER A 10 -14.57 -18.48 -4.53
N GLU A 11 -15.18 -17.30 -4.37
CA GLU A 11 -16.28 -16.80 -5.20
C GLU A 11 -15.80 -16.13 -6.51
N ASN A 12 -14.52 -15.74 -6.62
CA ASN A 12 -13.97 -15.11 -7.83
C ASN A 12 -13.24 -16.08 -8.78
N PHE A 13 -13.15 -17.37 -8.45
CA PHE A 13 -12.62 -18.37 -9.39
C PHE A 13 -13.66 -18.69 -10.45
N LYS A 14 -13.63 -17.97 -11.58
CA LYS A 14 -14.12 -18.56 -12.82
C LYS A 14 -13.15 -19.67 -13.21
N ILE A 15 -13.60 -20.92 -13.15
CA ILE A 15 -12.92 -22.04 -13.79
C ILE A 15 -12.86 -21.70 -15.28
N ILE A 16 -11.67 -21.35 -15.78
CA ILE A 16 -11.46 -21.13 -17.21
C ILE A 16 -11.15 -22.50 -17.82
N HIS A 17 -11.95 -22.91 -18.80
CA HIS A 17 -11.66 -24.10 -19.60
C HIS A 17 -10.40 -23.86 -20.44
N ASP A 18 -9.55 -24.89 -20.49
CA ASP A 18 -8.22 -24.97 -21.11
C ASP A 18 -7.03 -24.25 -20.42
N LYS A 19 -6.17 -25.09 -19.83
CA LYS A 19 -4.78 -24.87 -19.39
C LYS A 19 -4.44 -23.72 -18.41
N LYS A 20 -5.40 -22.93 -17.92
CA LYS A 20 -5.21 -22.02 -16.76
C LYS A 20 -6.43 -22.08 -15.84
N LYS A 21 -6.28 -22.67 -14.65
CA LYS A 21 -7.42 -23.08 -13.80
C LYS A 21 -7.87 -22.04 -12.76
N TYR A 22 -7.03 -21.04 -12.45
CA TYR A 22 -7.28 -20.10 -11.35
C TYR A 22 -6.97 -18.66 -11.76
N SER A 23 -7.76 -17.70 -11.28
CA SER A 23 -7.60 -16.26 -11.57
C SER A 23 -7.79 -15.44 -10.30
N LEU A 24 -6.79 -14.63 -9.96
CA LEU A 24 -6.81 -13.73 -8.80
C LEU A 24 -7.02 -12.30 -9.28
N LEU A 25 -8.11 -11.65 -8.85
CA LEU A 25 -8.34 -10.24 -9.12
C LEU A 25 -7.48 -9.38 -8.18
N PHE A 26 -6.53 -8.64 -8.75
CA PHE A 26 -5.61 -7.79 -8.01
C PHE A 26 -6.17 -6.37 -7.86
N CYS A 27 -6.66 -5.80 -8.95
CA CYS A 27 -7.45 -4.56 -8.97
C CYS A 27 -8.38 -4.57 -10.19
N ILE A 28 -9.24 -3.56 -10.33
CA ILE A 28 -10.18 -3.48 -11.47
C ILE A 28 -9.40 -3.57 -12.78
N GLY A 29 -9.76 -4.56 -13.60
CA GLY A 29 -9.12 -4.80 -14.90
C GLY A 29 -7.78 -5.53 -14.86
N LYS A 30 -7.23 -5.86 -13.67
CA LYS A 30 -5.98 -6.64 -13.54
C LYS A 30 -6.21 -7.92 -12.77
N SER A 31 -6.20 -9.03 -13.50
CA SER A 31 -6.25 -10.38 -12.96
C SER A 31 -4.99 -11.16 -13.30
N ILE A 32 -4.53 -11.98 -12.37
CA ILE A 32 -3.36 -12.85 -12.57
C ILE A 32 -3.87 -14.28 -12.65
N GLN A 33 -3.41 -15.02 -13.65
CA GLN A 33 -3.85 -16.37 -13.92
C GLN A 33 -2.78 -17.38 -13.50
N PHE A 34 -3.22 -18.48 -12.88
CA PHE A 34 -2.35 -19.54 -12.37
C PHE A 34 -2.75 -20.89 -12.96
N THR A 35 -1.76 -21.77 -13.11
CA THR A 35 -1.97 -23.13 -13.64
C THR A 35 -2.39 -24.11 -12.54
N SER A 36 -2.02 -23.83 -11.27
CA SER A 36 -2.46 -24.61 -10.10
C SER A 36 -2.81 -23.76 -8.88
N LYS A 37 -3.54 -24.36 -7.93
CA LYS A 37 -3.93 -23.72 -6.66
C LYS A 37 -2.71 -23.42 -5.77
N ARG A 38 -1.68 -24.27 -5.81
CA ARG A 38 -0.43 -24.07 -5.05
C ARG A 38 0.27 -22.78 -5.46
N GLU A 39 0.38 -22.55 -6.77
CA GLU A 39 0.98 -21.34 -7.33
C GLU A 39 0.25 -20.06 -6.90
N CYS A 40 -1.09 -20.13 -6.84
CA CYS A 40 -1.91 -19.03 -6.36
C CYS A 40 -1.61 -18.71 -4.88
N PHE A 41 -1.55 -19.73 -4.01
CA PHE A 41 -1.22 -19.53 -2.59
C PHE A 41 0.21 -19.05 -2.37
N ASP A 42 1.18 -19.57 -3.13
CA ASP A 42 2.58 -19.12 -3.05
C ASP A 42 2.68 -17.63 -3.43
N PHE A 43 1.94 -17.20 -4.45
CA PHE A 43 1.86 -15.79 -4.83
C PHE A 43 1.19 -14.92 -3.76
N ILE A 44 0.07 -15.37 -3.18
CA ILE A 44 -0.62 -14.69 -2.06
C ILE A 44 0.33 -14.54 -0.85
N GLY A 45 1.13 -15.57 -0.54
CA GLY A 45 2.13 -15.52 0.52
C GLY A 45 3.23 -14.47 0.29
N LYS A 46 3.71 -14.35 -0.95
CA LYS A 46 4.67 -13.30 -1.34
C LYS A 46 4.06 -11.90 -1.22
N LEU A 47 2.81 -11.71 -1.65
CA LEU A 47 2.11 -10.43 -1.50
C LEU A 47 1.88 -10.05 -0.04
N SER A 48 1.51 -11.03 0.78
CA SER A 48 1.32 -10.86 2.21
C SER A 48 2.57 -10.27 2.89
N GLN A 49 3.74 -10.82 2.57
CA GLN A 49 5.01 -10.29 3.05
C GLN A 49 5.26 -8.87 2.54
N PHE A 50 5.10 -8.64 1.24
CA PHE A 50 5.25 -7.32 0.62
C PHE A 50 4.34 -6.26 1.26
N PHE A 51 3.08 -6.59 1.56
CA PHE A 51 2.15 -5.70 2.24
C PHE A 51 2.57 -5.40 3.67
N SER A 52 3.08 -6.39 4.40
CA SER A 52 3.58 -6.16 5.75
C SER A 52 4.79 -5.23 5.77
N GLU A 53 5.74 -5.41 4.84
CA GLU A 53 6.90 -4.51 4.68
C GLU A 53 6.44 -3.09 4.31
N THR A 54 5.50 -2.98 3.37
CA THR A 54 4.91 -1.70 2.94
C THR A 54 4.24 -0.97 4.11
N LEU A 55 3.47 -1.69 4.92
CA LEU A 55 2.77 -1.13 6.08
C LEU A 55 3.75 -0.60 7.13
N ALA A 56 4.81 -1.36 7.42
CA ALA A 56 5.84 -0.94 8.36
C ALA A 56 6.53 0.34 7.89
N ILE A 57 6.91 0.42 6.62
CA ILE A 57 7.53 1.63 6.03
C ILE A 57 6.57 2.82 6.11
N CYS A 58 5.30 2.64 5.77
CA CYS A 58 4.29 3.70 5.85
C CYS A 58 4.12 4.21 7.28
N GLU A 59 4.03 3.31 8.26
CA GLU A 59 3.87 3.67 9.67
C GLU A 59 5.09 4.44 10.20
N MET A 60 6.30 3.92 9.97
CA MET A 60 7.55 4.56 10.40
C MET A 60 7.72 5.95 9.77
N THR A 61 7.42 6.06 8.47
CA THR A 61 7.49 7.32 7.74
C THR A 61 6.48 8.31 8.30
N HIS A 62 5.22 7.90 8.47
CA HIS A 62 4.17 8.76 9.00
C HIS A 62 4.50 9.29 10.40
N GLN A 63 4.94 8.42 11.31
CA GLN A 63 5.35 8.79 12.66
C GLN A 63 6.48 9.82 12.62
N THR A 64 7.47 9.60 11.76
CA THR A 64 8.64 10.47 11.68
C THR A 64 8.29 11.83 11.07
N ILE A 65 7.54 11.89 9.97
CA ILE A 65 7.14 13.17 9.38
C ILE A 65 6.21 13.99 10.30
N ASN A 66 5.40 13.32 11.14
CA ASN A 66 4.57 13.97 12.15
C ASN A 66 5.39 14.71 13.22
N THR A 67 6.63 14.29 13.48
CA THR A 67 7.51 15.03 14.39
C THR A 67 7.84 16.43 13.88
N TYR A 68 7.70 16.69 12.57
CA TYR A 68 7.90 18.01 11.96
C TYR A 68 6.60 18.85 11.86
N SER A 69 5.46 18.33 12.34
CA SER A 69 4.16 19.00 12.23
C SER A 69 4.11 20.38 12.89
N PHE A 70 4.93 20.63 13.92
CA PHE A 70 5.02 21.92 14.61
C PHE A 70 5.46 23.09 13.69
N HIS A 71 6.08 22.78 12.56
CA HIS A 71 6.44 23.77 11.54
C HIS A 71 5.25 24.23 10.69
N ILE A 72 4.11 23.55 10.78
CA ILE A 72 2.89 23.91 10.06
C ILE A 72 1.98 24.70 11.01
N LYS A 73 1.66 25.93 10.63
CA LYS A 73 0.74 26.80 11.38
C LYS A 73 -0.47 27.15 10.53
N PRO A 74 -1.67 27.27 11.12
CA PRO A 74 -2.86 27.69 10.40
C PRO A 74 -2.68 29.11 9.86
N LEU A 75 -3.06 29.33 8.61
CA LEU A 75 -3.16 30.67 8.01
C LEU A 75 -4.61 31.13 7.87
N SER A 76 -5.56 30.18 7.84
CA SER A 76 -6.99 30.39 7.69
C SER A 76 -7.78 29.21 8.25
N LYS A 77 -9.09 29.40 8.43
CA LYS A 77 -10.04 28.33 8.78
C LYS A 77 -10.50 27.50 7.57
N SER A 78 -9.96 27.76 6.37
CA SER A 78 -10.38 27.09 5.14
C SER A 78 -9.89 25.64 5.10
N ASN A 79 -10.69 24.72 4.56
CA ASN A 79 -10.25 23.35 4.25
C ASN A 79 -9.15 23.32 3.18
N SER A 80 -8.98 24.40 2.41
CA SER A 80 -7.87 24.57 1.48
C SER A 80 -6.56 24.98 2.16
N ASP A 81 -6.57 25.26 3.46
CA ASP A 81 -5.35 25.55 4.21
C ASP A 81 -4.49 24.30 4.34
N LEU A 82 -3.20 24.43 4.02
CA LEU A 82 -2.25 23.32 4.11
C LEU A 82 -2.13 22.74 5.53
N TYR A 83 -2.36 23.55 6.57
CA TYR A 83 -2.46 23.07 7.95
C TYR A 83 -3.64 22.11 8.13
N ASN A 84 -4.83 22.50 7.67
CA ASN A 84 -6.03 21.68 7.80
C ASN A 84 -5.92 20.41 6.93
N GLN A 85 -5.40 20.53 5.71
CA GLN A 85 -5.17 19.38 4.83
C GLN A 85 -4.19 18.38 5.47
N TYR A 86 -3.08 18.87 6.03
CA TYR A 86 -2.09 18.00 6.66
C TYR A 86 -2.67 17.17 7.80
N HIS A 87 -3.45 17.80 8.68
CA HIS A 87 -4.05 17.12 9.83
C HIS A 87 -5.19 16.17 9.42
N GLU A 88 -6.00 16.53 8.42
CA GLU A 88 -7.02 15.64 7.87
C GLU A 88 -6.39 14.41 7.20
N ASN A 89 -5.34 14.61 6.41
CA ASN A 89 -4.55 13.53 5.83
C ASN A 89 -3.94 12.66 6.93
N SER A 90 -3.35 13.26 7.98
CA SER A 90 -2.76 12.52 9.10
C SER A 90 -3.79 11.64 9.81
N LYS A 91 -5.02 12.12 10.00
CA LYS A 91 -6.10 11.34 10.59
C LYS A 91 -6.47 10.15 9.71
N ARG A 92 -6.64 10.37 8.40
CA ARG A 92 -6.94 9.30 7.43
C ARG A 92 -5.83 8.26 7.34
N ILE A 93 -4.56 8.70 7.39
CA ILE A 93 -3.39 7.82 7.42
C ILE A 93 -3.46 6.89 8.63
N PHE A 94 -3.76 7.44 9.82
CA PHE A 94 -3.90 6.65 11.04
C PHE A 94 -5.02 5.61 10.91
N ASP A 95 -6.18 6.01 10.38
CA ASP A 95 -7.30 5.10 10.16
C ASP A 95 -6.93 3.97 9.19
N TYR A 96 -6.27 4.28 8.06
CA TYR A 96 -5.82 3.27 7.12
C TYR A 96 -4.77 2.31 7.70
N ILE A 97 -3.80 2.80 8.48
CA ILE A 97 -2.81 1.95 9.16
C ILE A 97 -3.53 0.99 10.12
N LYS A 98 -4.49 1.50 10.91
CA LYS A 98 -5.26 0.68 11.86
C LYS A 98 -6.07 -0.40 11.15
N GLU A 99 -6.75 -0.06 10.06
CA GLU A 99 -7.53 -1.01 9.26
C GLU A 99 -6.63 -2.07 8.60
N LEU A 100 -5.49 -1.67 8.03
CA LEU A 100 -4.54 -2.60 7.40
C LEU A 100 -3.89 -3.55 8.43
N LYS A 101 -3.67 -3.10 9.67
CA LYS A 101 -3.26 -3.97 10.77
C LYS A 101 -4.35 -4.97 11.14
N PHE A 102 -5.63 -4.57 11.11
CA PHE A 102 -6.76 -5.46 11.38
C PHE A 102 -6.89 -6.59 10.34
N TYR A 103 -6.49 -6.34 9.08
CA TYR A 103 -6.44 -7.38 8.03
C TYR A 103 -5.36 -8.45 8.24
N GLN A 104 -4.56 -8.36 9.31
CA GLN A 104 -3.75 -9.48 9.78
C GLN A 104 -4.60 -10.60 10.40
N THR A 105 -5.78 -10.26 10.92
CA THR A 105 -6.67 -11.18 11.63
C THR A 105 -7.96 -11.49 10.87
N ASP A 106 -8.29 -10.73 9.83
CA ASP A 106 -9.54 -10.88 9.08
C ASP A 106 -9.36 -11.05 7.57
N LYS A 107 -10.18 -11.91 6.98
CA LYS A 107 -10.17 -12.31 5.57
C LYS A 107 -10.67 -11.16 4.70
N THR A 108 -9.77 -10.45 4.02
CA THR A 108 -10.12 -9.29 3.17
C THR A 108 -9.75 -9.49 1.71
N LYS A 109 -10.60 -8.97 0.81
CA LYS A 109 -10.36 -8.92 -0.65
C LYS A 109 -9.03 -8.25 -0.96
N LEU A 110 -8.19 -8.91 -1.76
CA LEU A 110 -6.91 -8.38 -2.22
C LEU A 110 -7.02 -6.98 -2.85
N SER A 111 -8.07 -6.76 -3.66
CA SER A 111 -8.35 -5.45 -4.27
C SER A 111 -8.58 -4.34 -3.25
N ASN A 112 -9.22 -4.66 -2.11
CA ASN A 112 -9.46 -3.68 -1.05
C ASN A 112 -8.16 -3.36 -0.31
N VAL A 113 -7.35 -4.39 -0.03
CA VAL A 113 -6.02 -4.21 0.60
C VAL A 113 -5.14 -3.33 -0.29
N TYR A 114 -5.06 -3.64 -1.59
CA TYR A 114 -4.30 -2.87 -2.58
C TYR A 114 -4.76 -1.41 -2.66
N PHE A 115 -6.07 -1.18 -2.73
CA PHE A 115 -6.64 0.17 -2.78
C PHE A 115 -6.25 0.98 -1.55
N LYS A 116 -6.38 0.39 -0.35
CA LYS A 116 -6.00 1.07 0.90
C LYS A 116 -4.52 1.42 0.97
N PHE A 117 -3.62 0.55 0.52
CA PHE A 117 -2.20 0.87 0.42
C PHE A 117 -1.93 2.02 -0.55
N THR A 118 -2.59 2.02 -1.72
CA THR A 118 -2.42 3.09 -2.71
C THR A 118 -2.83 4.45 -2.13
N HIS A 119 -3.97 4.50 -1.44
CA HIS A 119 -4.44 5.71 -0.76
C HIS A 119 -3.54 6.12 0.40
N LEU A 120 -3.10 5.17 1.23
CA LEU A 120 -2.17 5.42 2.33
C LEU A 120 -0.88 6.05 1.84
N ILE A 121 -0.25 5.45 0.82
CA ILE A 121 0.99 5.96 0.23
C ILE A 121 0.79 7.37 -0.33
N GLY A 122 -0.31 7.61 -1.06
CA GLY A 122 -0.65 8.93 -1.61
C GLY A 122 -0.78 10.00 -0.53
N LEU A 123 -1.53 9.73 0.54
CA LEU A 123 -1.71 10.68 1.64
C LEU A 123 -0.39 11.02 2.35
N ILE A 124 0.51 10.05 2.51
CA ILE A 124 1.83 10.29 3.11
C ILE A 124 2.68 11.17 2.17
N LEU A 125 2.66 10.91 0.86
CA LEU A 125 3.34 11.75 -0.13
C LEU A 125 2.82 13.20 -0.08
N ASP A 126 1.51 13.39 -0.04
CA ASP A 126 0.88 14.71 0.08
C ASP A 126 1.36 15.44 1.34
N ASN A 127 1.39 14.75 2.49
CA ASN A 127 1.88 15.34 3.73
C ASN A 127 3.37 15.70 3.70
N CYS A 128 4.19 14.88 3.03
CA CYS A 128 5.58 15.21 2.78
C CYS A 128 5.73 16.47 1.90
N GLU A 129 4.91 16.63 0.85
CA GLU A 129 4.93 17.83 0.00
C GLU A 129 4.51 19.09 0.77
N ILE A 130 3.45 18.98 1.59
CA ILE A 130 3.01 20.07 2.46
C ILE A 130 4.15 20.51 3.39
N LEU A 131 4.81 19.55 4.06
CA LEU A 131 5.93 19.83 4.95
C LEU A 131 7.12 20.45 4.22
N ASN A 132 7.50 19.91 3.05
CA ASN A 132 8.62 20.44 2.28
C ASN A 132 8.35 21.88 1.81
N LYS A 133 7.11 22.21 1.42
CA LYS A 133 6.68 23.58 1.07
C LYS A 133 6.78 24.55 2.25
N LYS A 134 6.49 24.09 3.48
CA LYS A 134 6.48 24.94 4.69
C LYS A 134 7.83 25.03 5.38
N ASN A 135 8.68 24.01 5.27
CA ASN A 135 9.87 23.86 6.12
C ASN A 135 11.15 23.55 5.33
N LYS A 136 11.30 24.16 4.14
CA LYS A 136 12.52 24.10 3.32
C LYS A 136 13.09 22.68 3.20
N ASN A 137 12.26 21.75 2.73
CA ASN A 137 12.72 20.40 2.34
C ASN A 137 13.15 19.45 3.49
N CYS A 138 12.69 19.69 4.73
CA CYS A 138 13.07 18.88 5.90
C CYS A 138 12.70 17.39 5.82
N VAL A 139 11.79 16.99 4.92
CA VAL A 139 11.35 15.59 4.76
C VAL A 139 11.60 15.03 3.36
N LEU A 140 12.53 15.60 2.59
CA LEU A 140 12.88 15.11 1.25
C LEU A 140 13.27 13.63 1.20
N ALA A 141 14.06 13.17 2.18
CA ALA A 141 14.47 11.76 2.23
C ALA A 141 13.26 10.82 2.38
N TYR A 142 12.29 11.19 3.24
CA TYR A 142 11.06 10.44 3.44
C TYR A 142 10.15 10.48 2.21
N TYR A 143 10.06 11.62 1.54
CA TYR A 143 9.36 11.75 0.26
C TYR A 143 9.95 10.78 -0.79
N ALA A 144 11.28 10.74 -0.93
CA ALA A 144 11.96 9.84 -1.86
C ALA A 144 11.75 8.34 -1.52
N ILE A 145 11.73 7.98 -0.23
CA ILE A 145 11.38 6.62 0.22
C ILE A 145 9.95 6.27 -0.23
N MET A 146 8.99 7.16 0.02
CA MET A 146 7.59 6.92 -0.34
C MET A 146 7.36 6.87 -1.85
N GLN A 147 8.11 7.65 -2.64
CA GLN A 147 8.07 7.55 -4.10
C GLN A 147 8.60 6.20 -4.60
N LYS A 148 9.72 5.72 -4.04
CA LYS A 148 10.24 4.38 -4.36
C LYS A 148 9.23 3.30 -3.99
N LEU A 149 8.58 3.43 -2.82
CA LEU A 149 7.54 2.52 -2.38
C LEU A 149 6.33 2.52 -3.32
N SER A 150 5.86 3.71 -3.71
CA SER A 150 4.77 3.88 -4.68
C SER A 150 5.09 3.19 -6.01
N ASN A 151 6.30 3.42 -6.55
CA ASN A 151 6.75 2.78 -7.78
C ASN A 151 6.83 1.26 -7.65
N ALA A 152 7.37 0.75 -6.53
CA ALA A 152 7.43 -0.68 -6.28
C ALA A 152 6.03 -1.30 -6.19
N PHE A 153 5.08 -0.59 -5.57
CA PHE A 153 3.68 -1.00 -5.49
C PHE A 153 3.06 -1.07 -6.89
N TYR A 154 3.23 -0.02 -7.70
CA TYR A 154 2.74 0.05 -9.08
C TYR A 154 3.34 -1.04 -10.00
N HIS A 155 4.66 -1.23 -9.94
CA HIS A 155 5.35 -2.26 -10.73
C HIS A 155 4.91 -3.66 -10.35
N THR A 156 4.66 -3.91 -9.06
CA THR A 156 4.13 -5.19 -8.59
C THR A 156 2.75 -5.45 -9.18
N THR A 157 1.91 -4.43 -9.34
CA THR A 157 0.59 -4.53 -9.98
C THR A 157 0.66 -4.77 -11.48
N ASP A 158 1.52 -4.02 -12.18
CA ASP A 158 1.64 -4.04 -13.64
C ASP A 158 2.29 -5.32 -14.15
N ASN A 159 3.26 -5.85 -13.41
CA ASN A 159 4.09 -6.98 -13.82
C ASN A 159 3.93 -8.17 -12.88
N ALA A 160 2.77 -8.29 -12.24
CA ALA A 160 2.54 -9.31 -11.20
C ALA A 160 2.82 -10.74 -11.68
N GLU A 161 2.50 -11.05 -12.94
CA GLU A 161 2.79 -12.34 -13.58
C GLU A 161 4.30 -12.56 -13.82
N TYR A 162 5.04 -11.50 -14.16
CA TYR A 162 6.50 -11.54 -14.33
C TYR A 162 7.20 -11.72 -12.98
N PHE A 163 6.79 -10.98 -11.94
CA PHE A 163 7.36 -11.10 -10.59
C PHE A 163 7.08 -12.47 -9.96
N TYR A 164 5.90 -13.05 -10.23
CA TYR A 164 5.63 -14.43 -9.82
C TYR A 164 6.66 -15.42 -10.41
N ARG A 165 6.99 -15.29 -11.70
CA ARG A 165 7.85 -16.23 -12.43
C ARG A 165 9.35 -16.05 -12.17
N ASN A 166 9.82 -14.83 -11.85
CA ASN A 166 11.24 -14.50 -11.96
C ASN A 166 12.00 -14.09 -10.68
N GLN A 167 11.39 -13.76 -9.52
CA GLN A 167 12.09 -13.63 -8.19
C GLN A 167 11.17 -13.19 -7.01
N SER A 168 11.71 -13.04 -5.78
CA SER A 168 10.99 -12.67 -4.54
C SER A 168 10.40 -11.26 -4.58
N LEU A 169 9.12 -11.13 -4.17
CA LEU A 169 8.48 -9.84 -3.89
C LEU A 169 8.87 -9.38 -2.49
N THR A 170 10.06 -8.79 -2.37
CA THR A 170 10.48 -8.09 -1.14
C THR A 170 11.03 -6.72 -1.51
N LEU A 171 10.72 -5.74 -0.66
CA LEU A 171 11.26 -4.38 -0.74
C LEU A 171 12.69 -4.31 -0.20
N ILE A 172 13.15 -5.36 0.51
CA ILE A 172 14.46 -5.48 1.12
C ILE A 172 15.26 -6.50 0.31
N LYS A 173 16.20 -6.01 -0.51
CA LYS A 173 17.16 -6.86 -1.24
C LYS A 173 18.41 -7.08 -0.41
#